data_AF-A0A1I5DSW1-F1
#
_entry.id   AF-A0A1I5DSW1-F1
#
_cell.length_a   1.000
_cell.length_b   1.000
_cell.length_c   1.000
_cell.angle_alpha   90.00
_cell.angle_beta   90.00
_cell.angle_gamma   90.00
#
_symmetry.space_group_name_H-M   'P 1'
#
loop_
_entity.id
_entity.type
_entity.pdbx_description
1 polymer ?
#
loop_
_entity_poly.entity_id
_entity_poly.type
_entity_poly.pdbx_seq_one_letter_code
_entity_poly.pdbx_strand_id
1 'polypeptide(L)'
;MTPARRVPAVGGLAGGVGTTTVARALHAQDLGVVTGADPVPDVLLCRATAAGLAAASRVAPGQGPDRPVLAVLPLSTDPDGVDAAAAGTGWAAVVVLPLVPAWTRTPDPWSEAAAVLSAPRPSTAVRRYAEALGRIVTALSAGERLTRPLVPRQRGPLRPLRGVVLRPGPGW
;
A
#
# COMPACT_ATOMS: atom_id res chain seq x y z
N MET A 1 3.01 5.09 -30.37
CA MET A 1 2.17 4.12 -29.65
C MET A 1 2.58 4.13 -28.19
N THR A 2 1.71 4.59 -27.29
CA THR A 2 1.98 4.55 -25.85
C THR A 2 1.86 3.09 -25.40
N PRO A 3 2.83 2.53 -24.67
CA PRO A 3 2.74 1.15 -24.20
C PRO A 3 1.49 0.97 -23.33
N ALA A 4 0.78 -0.14 -23.54
CA ALA A 4 -0.40 -0.47 -22.75
C ALA A 4 -0.01 -0.62 -21.28
N ARG A 5 -0.67 0.15 -20.40
CA ARG A 5 -0.48 0.07 -18.95
C ARG A 5 -1.42 -0.98 -18.39
N ARG A 6 -0.92 -1.89 -17.54
CA ARG A 6 -1.77 -2.84 -16.83
C ARG A 6 -2.56 -2.15 -15.72
N VAL A 7 -3.60 -2.83 -15.25
CA VAL A 7 -4.34 -2.44 -14.04
C VAL A 7 -3.38 -2.47 -12.83
N PRO A 8 -3.34 -1.41 -11.99
CA PRO A 8 -2.53 -1.41 -10.78
C PRO A 8 -2.99 -2.50 -9.79
N ALA A 9 -2.09 -2.98 -8.96
CA ALA A 9 -2.38 -3.88 -7.86
C ALA A 9 -2.14 -3.19 -6.51
N VAL A 10 -3.05 -3.41 -5.56
CA VAL A 10 -3.05 -2.79 -4.24
C VAL A 10 -3.01 -3.90 -3.18
N GLY A 11 -2.11 -3.79 -2.21
CA GLY A 11 -1.99 -4.75 -1.12
C GLY A 11 -1.71 -4.07 0.21
N GLY A 12 -2.02 -4.73 1.33
CA GLY A 12 -1.79 -4.21 2.68
C GLY A 12 -0.81 -5.05 3.48
N LEU A 13 -0.02 -4.41 4.36
CA LEU A 13 0.86 -5.10 5.31
C LEU A 13 0.13 -5.65 6.53
N ALA A 14 -1.16 -5.32 6.70
CA ALA A 14 -1.99 -5.82 7.79
C ALA A 14 -3.47 -5.74 7.40
N GLY A 15 -4.32 -6.47 8.13
CA GLY A 15 -5.77 -6.30 8.04
C GLY A 15 -6.22 -4.91 8.52
N GLY A 16 -7.30 -4.42 7.91
CA GLY A 16 -7.97 -3.16 8.29
C GLY A 16 -7.27 -1.88 7.83
N VAL A 17 -6.29 -1.96 6.93
CA VAL A 17 -5.53 -0.78 6.46
C VAL A 17 -6.18 -0.05 5.28
N GLY A 18 -7.39 -0.45 4.88
CA GLY A 18 -8.13 0.17 3.78
C GLY A 18 -7.74 -0.32 2.38
N THR A 19 -7.10 -1.49 2.25
CA THR A 19 -6.67 -2.05 0.95
C THR A 19 -7.81 -2.07 -0.06
N THR A 20 -8.95 -2.67 0.30
CA THR A 20 -10.12 -2.77 -0.57
C THR A 20 -10.67 -1.41 -0.95
N THR A 21 -10.73 -0.47 -0.01
CA THR A 21 -11.21 0.89 -0.26
C THR A 21 -10.34 1.61 -1.30
N VAL A 22 -9.01 1.54 -1.15
CA VAL A 22 -8.07 2.13 -2.11
C VAL A 22 -8.14 1.42 -3.46
N ALA A 23 -8.20 0.08 -3.46
CA ALA A 23 -8.32 -0.71 -4.68
C ALA A 23 -9.57 -0.30 -5.47
N ARG A 24 -10.71 -0.14 -4.80
CA ARG A 24 -11.97 0.31 -5.42
C ARG A 24 -11.86 1.73 -5.95
N ALA A 25 -11.30 2.66 -5.17
CA ALA A 25 -11.14 4.05 -5.58
C ALA A 25 -10.20 4.25 -6.78
N LEU A 26 -9.22 3.35 -6.95
CA LEU A 26 -8.28 3.36 -8.08
C LEU A 26 -8.70 2.45 -9.24
N HIS A 27 -9.85 1.75 -9.12
CA HIS A 27 -10.24 0.66 -10.04
C HIS A 27 -9.11 -0.36 -10.26
N ALA A 28 -8.40 -0.68 -9.19
CA ALA A 28 -7.23 -1.52 -9.15
C ALA A 28 -7.56 -2.94 -8.64
N GLN A 29 -6.64 -3.87 -8.85
CA GLN A 29 -6.72 -5.22 -8.29
C GLN A 29 -6.45 -5.19 -6.79
N ASP A 30 -7.36 -5.76 -5.99
CA ASP A 30 -7.18 -5.96 -4.55
C ASP A 30 -6.46 -7.28 -4.27
N LEU A 31 -5.27 -7.22 -3.68
CA LEU A 31 -4.49 -8.39 -3.27
C LEU A 31 -4.71 -8.76 -1.79
N GLY A 32 -5.50 -7.99 -1.05
CA GLY A 32 -5.71 -8.20 0.38
C GLY A 32 -4.44 -7.92 1.20
N VAL A 33 -4.15 -8.82 2.15
CA VAL A 33 -2.93 -8.75 2.97
C VAL A 33 -1.81 -9.47 2.25
N VAL A 34 -0.68 -8.79 2.04
CA VAL A 34 0.50 -9.35 1.36
C VAL A 34 1.60 -9.73 2.34
N THR A 35 2.34 -10.78 2.01
CA THR A 35 3.42 -11.37 2.78
C THR A 35 4.72 -11.44 1.98
N GLY A 36 5.83 -11.88 2.59
CA GLY A 36 7.15 -11.88 1.95
C GLY A 36 7.28 -12.79 0.72
N ALA A 37 6.35 -13.71 0.48
CA ALA A 37 6.33 -14.57 -0.72
C ALA A 37 5.55 -13.95 -1.89
N ASP A 38 4.72 -12.94 -1.62
CA ASP A 38 3.83 -12.34 -2.60
C ASP A 38 4.58 -11.35 -3.50
N PRO A 39 4.11 -11.13 -4.75
CA PRO A 39 4.60 -10.03 -5.55
C PRO A 39 4.36 -8.70 -4.82
N VAL A 40 5.34 -7.80 -4.87
CA VAL A 40 5.19 -6.45 -4.31
C VAL A 40 4.08 -5.74 -5.11
N PRO A 41 3.02 -5.21 -4.49
CA PRO A 41 1.98 -4.47 -5.20
C PRO A 41 2.51 -3.14 -5.75
N ASP A 42 1.71 -2.45 -6.56
CA ASP A 42 2.02 -1.08 -7.01
C ASP A 42 1.76 -0.06 -5.93
N VAL A 43 0.73 -0.32 -5.12
CA VAL A 43 0.42 0.46 -3.92
C VAL A 43 0.41 -0.49 -2.74
N LEU A 44 1.30 -0.25 -1.78
CA LEU A 44 1.34 -0.98 -0.52
C LEU A 44 0.74 -0.11 0.58
N LEU A 45 -0.10 -0.67 1.43
CA LEU A 45 -0.72 0.04 2.55
C LEU A 45 -0.16 -0.40 3.89
N CYS A 46 0.06 0.53 4.80
CA CYS A 46 0.38 0.26 6.19
C CYS A 46 -0.38 1.19 7.14
N ARG A 47 -0.43 0.84 8.42
CA ARG A 47 -0.90 1.77 9.46
C ARG A 47 0.21 2.75 9.83
N ALA A 48 -0.16 3.98 10.19
CA ALA A 48 0.71 4.97 10.82
C ALA A 48 1.05 4.59 12.27
N THR A 49 1.70 3.46 12.45
CA THR A 49 2.21 2.96 13.73
C THR A 49 3.70 2.69 13.56
N ALA A 50 4.46 2.76 14.66
CA ALA A 50 5.89 2.41 14.61
C ALA A 50 6.11 1.01 13.99
N ALA A 51 5.28 0.02 14.37
CA ALA A 51 5.35 -1.33 13.82
C ALA A 51 5.01 -1.38 12.32
N GLY A 52 3.99 -0.64 11.87
CA GLY A 52 3.58 -0.57 10.48
C GLY A 52 4.62 0.10 9.58
N LEU A 53 5.19 1.22 10.04
CA LEU A 53 6.25 1.95 9.33
C LEU A 53 7.56 1.16 9.29
N ALA A 54 7.94 0.50 10.39
CA ALA A 54 9.09 -0.39 10.41
C ALA A 54 8.89 -1.64 9.52
N ALA A 55 7.67 -2.18 9.43
CA ALA A 55 7.35 -3.23 8.49
C ALA A 55 7.48 -2.76 7.03
N ALA A 56 6.98 -1.56 6.72
CA ALA A 56 7.13 -0.95 5.41
C ALA A 56 8.62 -0.76 5.05
N SER A 57 9.40 -0.12 5.93
CA SER A 57 10.83 0.12 5.72
C SER A 57 11.61 -1.18 5.42
N ARG A 58 11.29 -2.28 6.11
CA ARG A 58 11.93 -3.59 5.86
C ARG A 58 11.64 -4.19 4.49
N VAL A 59 10.51 -3.83 3.86
CA VAL A 59 10.10 -4.38 2.55
C VAL A 59 10.27 -3.36 1.41
N ALA A 60 10.80 -2.17 1.70
CA ALA A 60 11.06 -1.14 0.70
C ALA A 60 12.00 -1.70 -0.39
N PRO A 61 11.61 -1.65 -1.68
CA PRO A 61 12.31 -2.38 -2.73
C PRO A 61 13.63 -1.73 -3.20
N GLY A 62 14.07 -0.63 -2.57
CA GLY A 62 15.26 0.13 -2.95
C GLY A 62 15.00 1.19 -4.03
N GLN A 63 16.07 1.83 -4.51
CA GLN A 63 15.98 2.88 -5.52
C GLN A 63 15.78 2.31 -6.93
N GLY A 64 15.01 3.00 -7.78
CA GLY A 64 14.81 2.60 -9.18
C GLY A 64 13.58 3.22 -9.85
N PRO A 65 13.38 2.98 -11.15
CA PRO A 65 12.22 3.47 -11.91
C PRO A 65 10.92 2.72 -11.59
N ASP A 66 11.01 1.53 -11.01
CA ASP A 66 9.87 0.63 -10.73
C ASP A 66 9.40 0.70 -9.27
N ARG A 67 9.69 1.78 -8.55
CA ARG A 67 9.32 1.85 -7.13
C ARG A 67 7.80 1.86 -6.96
N PRO A 68 7.24 1.09 -6.01
CA PRO A 68 5.84 1.16 -5.63
C PRO A 68 5.56 2.41 -4.79
N VAL A 69 4.29 2.75 -4.65
CA VAL A 69 3.82 3.79 -3.73
C VAL A 69 3.51 3.15 -2.38
N LEU A 70 3.92 3.80 -1.29
CA LEU A 70 3.46 3.47 0.05
C LEU A 70 2.32 4.42 0.43
N ALA A 71 1.17 3.86 0.78
CA ALA A 71 0.05 4.58 1.35
C ALA A 71 -0.03 4.30 2.86
N VAL A 72 -0.11 5.36 3.65
CA VAL A 72 -0.10 5.28 5.11
C VAL A 72 -1.46 5.69 5.64
N LEU A 73 -2.14 4.76 6.33
CA LEU A 73 -3.42 5.01 6.98
C LEU A 73 -3.17 5.56 8.40
N PRO A 74 -3.54 6.83 8.70
CA PRO A 74 -3.45 7.38 10.03
C PRO A 74 -4.41 6.67 10.98
N LEU A 75 -4.06 6.64 12.27
CA LEU A 75 -4.93 6.10 13.32
C LEU A 75 -6.01 7.08 13.77
N SER A 76 -5.85 8.36 13.44
CA SER A 76 -6.80 9.43 13.74
C SER A 76 -7.23 10.14 12.46
N THR A 77 -8.26 10.97 12.55
CA THR A 77 -8.73 11.81 11.44
C THR A 77 -7.78 12.94 11.09
N ASP A 78 -6.79 13.20 11.95
CA ASP A 78 -5.79 14.23 11.76
C ASP A 78 -4.49 13.61 11.19
N PRO A 79 -4.13 13.92 9.93
CA PRO A 79 -2.94 13.38 9.30
C PRO A 79 -1.63 14.06 9.77
N ASP A 80 -1.69 15.19 10.49
CA ASP A 80 -0.52 16.06 10.71
C ASP A 80 0.52 15.49 11.71
N GLY A 81 0.25 14.33 12.31
CA GLY A 81 1.17 13.62 13.19
C GLY A 81 1.91 12.42 12.57
N VAL A 82 1.73 12.14 11.28
CA VAL A 82 2.33 10.95 10.65
C VAL A 82 3.77 11.23 10.23
N ASP A 83 4.74 10.61 10.91
CA ASP A 83 6.14 10.57 10.47
C ASP A 83 6.31 9.63 9.26
N ALA A 84 6.03 10.15 8.07
CA ALA A 84 6.19 9.42 6.82
C ALA A 84 7.66 9.06 6.53
N ALA A 85 8.65 9.76 7.11
CA ALA A 85 10.06 9.48 6.89
C ALA A 85 10.49 8.14 7.51
N ALA A 86 9.83 7.73 8.61
CA ALA A 86 10.06 6.43 9.25
C ALA A 86 9.72 5.22 8.36
N ALA A 87 8.98 5.42 7.26
CA ALA A 87 8.72 4.38 6.27
C ALA A 87 9.96 3.99 5.42
N GLY A 88 11.07 4.70 5.57
CA GLY A 88 12.31 4.45 4.83
C GLY A 88 12.29 4.99 3.40
N THR A 89 13.39 4.74 2.68
CA THR A 89 13.58 5.17 1.29
C THR A 89 13.34 4.00 0.33
N GLY A 90 13.05 4.29 -0.94
CA GLY A 90 12.80 3.25 -1.96
C GLY A 90 11.34 3.15 -2.40
N TRP A 91 10.50 4.08 -1.95
CA TRP A 91 9.15 4.30 -2.46
C TRP A 91 9.16 5.33 -3.58
N ALA A 92 8.24 5.21 -4.54
CA ALA A 92 8.01 6.25 -5.55
C ALA A 92 7.40 7.50 -4.90
N ALA A 93 6.51 7.28 -3.94
CA ALA A 93 5.95 8.27 -3.04
C ALA A 93 5.52 7.60 -1.73
N VAL A 94 5.53 8.36 -0.64
CA VAL A 94 4.85 8.01 0.61
C VAL A 94 3.67 8.96 0.77
N VAL A 95 2.45 8.43 0.78
CA VAL A 95 1.21 9.22 0.76
C VAL A 95 0.38 8.89 1.99
N VAL A 96 0.12 9.88 2.83
CA VAL A 96 -0.85 9.74 3.94
C VAL A 96 -2.27 9.80 3.37
N LEU A 97 -3.07 8.77 3.64
CA LEU A 97 -4.46 8.66 3.21
C LEU A 97 -5.38 9.13 4.35
N PRO A 98 -6.05 10.29 4.21
CA PRO A 98 -6.93 10.77 5.28
C PRO A 98 -8.11 9.83 5.50
N LEU A 99 -8.62 9.75 6.73
CA LEU A 99 -9.84 9.00 7.01
C LEU A 99 -11.06 9.73 6.44
N VAL A 100 -12.06 8.96 6.01
CA VAL A 100 -13.38 9.47 5.62
C VAL A 100 -14.42 8.93 6.63
N PRO A 101 -14.73 9.67 7.72
CA PRO A 101 -15.59 9.17 8.79
C PRO A 101 -17.04 8.86 8.39
N ALA A 102 -17.48 9.32 7.22
CA ALA A 102 -18.79 8.96 6.69
C ALA A 102 -18.83 7.49 6.22
N TRP A 103 -17.70 6.95 5.77
CA TRP A 103 -17.63 5.58 5.24
C TRP A 103 -17.77 4.50 6.31
N THR A 104 -17.50 4.79 7.58
CA THR A 104 -17.77 3.83 8.66
C THR A 104 -19.25 3.71 8.99
N ARG A 105 -20.08 4.65 8.52
CA ARG A 105 -21.51 4.75 8.82
C ARG A 105 -22.40 4.41 7.63
N THR A 106 -21.83 4.25 6.44
CA THR A 106 -22.57 3.87 5.23
C THR A 106 -22.67 2.34 5.12
N PRO A 107 -23.80 1.81 4.62
CA PRO A 107 -23.95 0.37 4.37
C PRO A 107 -23.07 -0.12 3.21
N ASP A 108 -22.64 0.76 2.30
CA ASP A 108 -21.79 0.41 1.16
C ASP A 108 -20.63 1.40 0.97
N PRO A 109 -19.56 1.26 1.77
CA PRO A 109 -18.41 2.15 1.69
C PRO A 109 -17.58 1.96 0.41
N TRP A 110 -17.73 0.82 -0.26
CA TRP A 110 -16.92 0.48 -1.43
C TRP A 110 -17.43 1.16 -2.70
N SER A 111 -18.76 1.25 -2.88
CA SER A 111 -19.34 2.02 -3.98
C SER A 111 -19.04 3.52 -3.82
N GLU A 112 -19.14 4.04 -2.59
CA GLU A 112 -18.75 5.42 -2.28
C GLU A 112 -17.26 5.68 -2.59
N ALA A 113 -16.38 4.73 -2.23
CA ALA A 113 -14.96 4.83 -2.54
C ALA A 113 -14.67 4.82 -4.06
N ALA A 114 -15.36 3.96 -4.82
CA ALA A 114 -15.24 3.90 -6.28
C ALA A 114 -15.69 5.20 -6.96
N ALA A 115 -16.63 5.95 -6.35
CA ALA A 115 -17.15 7.19 -6.91
C ALA A 115 -16.30 8.43 -6.55
N VAL A 116 -15.28 8.32 -5.68
CA VAL A 116 -14.53 9.46 -5.12
C VAL A 116 -14.02 10.42 -6.18
N LEU A 117 -13.38 9.89 -7.23
CA LEU A 117 -12.74 10.71 -8.26
C LEU A 117 -13.74 11.34 -9.23
N SER A 118 -15.00 10.90 -9.21
CA SER A 118 -16.08 11.39 -10.07
C SER A 118 -17.17 12.14 -9.28
N ALA A 119 -17.01 12.31 -7.97
CA ALA A 119 -18.00 12.95 -7.13
C ALA A 119 -18.14 14.44 -7.50
N PRO A 120 -19.33 14.93 -7.88
CA PRO A 120 -19.50 16.30 -8.39
C PRO A 120 -19.41 17.37 -7.30
N ARG A 121 -19.77 17.03 -6.05
CA ARG A 121 -19.72 17.93 -4.89
C ARG A 121 -19.24 17.17 -3.65
N PRO A 122 -17.95 16.79 -3.59
CA PRO A 122 -17.44 15.98 -2.50
C PRO A 122 -17.42 16.79 -1.19
N SER A 123 -17.72 16.11 -0.09
CA SER A 123 -17.46 16.66 1.24
C SER A 123 -15.96 16.95 1.42
N THR A 124 -15.59 17.78 2.40
CA THR A 124 -14.17 18.10 2.66
C THR A 124 -13.31 16.86 2.91
N ALA A 125 -13.83 15.85 3.61
CA ALA A 125 -13.12 14.60 3.85
C ALA A 125 -12.89 13.81 2.56
N VAL A 126 -13.92 13.70 1.71
CA VAL A 126 -13.82 13.02 0.40
C VAL A 126 -12.86 13.76 -0.52
N ARG A 127 -12.89 15.09 -0.53
CA ARG A 127 -11.95 15.91 -1.33
C ARG A 127 -10.50 15.68 -0.92
N ARG A 128 -10.20 15.71 0.39
CA ARG A 128 -8.84 15.40 0.90
C ARG A 128 -8.40 13.98 0.54
N TYR A 129 -9.32 13.02 0.58
CA TYR A 129 -9.05 11.65 0.15
C TYR A 129 -8.75 11.58 -1.36
N ALA A 130 -9.54 12.27 -2.18
CA ALA A 130 -9.33 12.38 -3.63
C ALA A 130 -7.97 13.02 -3.96
N GLU A 131 -7.57 14.08 -3.24
CA GLU A 131 -6.25 14.70 -3.38
C GLU A 131 -5.11 13.72 -3.06
N ALA A 132 -5.28 12.90 -2.01
CA ALA A 132 -4.32 11.84 -1.68
C ALA A 132 -4.26 10.75 -2.77
N LEU A 133 -5.40 10.31 -3.30
CA LEU A 133 -5.44 9.39 -4.45
C LEU A 133 -4.77 10.01 -5.69
N GLY A 134 -4.98 11.30 -5.95
CA GLY A 134 -4.32 12.02 -7.04
C GLY A 134 -2.80 11.97 -6.92
N ARG A 135 -2.24 12.10 -5.72
CA ARG A 135 -0.80 11.93 -5.47
C ARG A 135 -0.33 10.50 -5.78
N ILE A 136 -1.12 9.48 -5.43
CA ILE A 136 -0.83 8.08 -5.77
C ILE A 136 -0.84 7.89 -7.29
N VAL A 137 -1.88 8.37 -7.99
CA VAL A 137 -2.02 8.27 -9.44
C VAL A 137 -0.86 8.96 -10.18
N THR A 138 -0.46 10.15 -9.73
CA THR A 138 0.70 10.87 -10.27
C THR A 138 1.98 10.05 -10.11
N ALA A 139 2.24 9.50 -8.92
CA ALA A 139 3.42 8.69 -8.66
C ALA A 139 3.44 7.39 -9.51
N LEU A 140 2.31 6.71 -9.63
CA LEU A 140 2.17 5.53 -10.49
C LEU A 140 2.36 5.86 -11.97
N SER A 141 1.88 7.03 -12.41
CA SER A 141 1.93 7.45 -13.82
C SER A 141 3.30 7.95 -14.26
N ALA A 142 4.11 8.45 -13.33
CA ALA A 142 5.49 8.88 -13.55
C ALA A 142 6.48 7.71 -13.62
N GLY A 143 6.13 6.56 -13.05
CA GLY A 143 6.97 5.36 -13.07
C GLY A 143 6.71 4.43 -14.26
N GLU A 144 7.59 3.45 -14.44
CA GLU A 144 7.45 2.40 -15.46
C GLU A 144 6.77 1.13 -14.93
N ARG A 145 6.43 1.09 -13.64
CA ARG A 145 5.95 -0.13 -12.97
C ARG A 145 4.69 -0.74 -13.62
N LEU A 146 3.82 0.11 -14.16
CA LEU A 146 2.57 -0.31 -14.82
C LEU A 146 2.76 -0.81 -16.27
N THR A 147 3.96 -0.70 -16.85
CA THR A 147 4.25 -1.30 -18.17
C THR A 147 4.82 -2.71 -18.03
N ARG A 148 5.13 -3.15 -16.80
CA ARG A 148 5.73 -4.45 -16.51
C ARG A 148 4.71 -5.41 -15.90
N PRO A 149 4.78 -6.72 -16.20
CA PRO A 149 3.94 -7.71 -15.54
C PRO A 149 4.18 -7.75 -14.04
N LEU A 150 3.14 -8.01 -13.26
CA LEU A 150 3.26 -8.28 -11.83
C LEU A 150 3.78 -9.72 -11.66
N VAL A 151 5.09 -9.91 -11.72
CA VAL A 151 5.70 -11.24 -11.58
C VAL A 151 5.98 -11.48 -10.09
N PRO A 152 5.64 -12.66 -9.54
CA PRO A 152 6.17 -13.08 -8.25
C PRO A 152 7.68 -12.92 -8.29
N ARG A 153 8.29 -12.32 -7.26
CA ARG A 153 9.75 -12.37 -7.16
C ARG A 153 10.13 -13.84 -7.15
N GLN A 154 10.76 -14.33 -8.21
CA GLN A 154 11.39 -15.64 -8.15
C GLN A 154 12.30 -15.60 -6.93
N ARG A 155 12.19 -16.63 -6.09
CA ARG A 155 13.07 -16.83 -4.95
C ARG A 155 14.50 -16.72 -5.47
N GLY A 156 15.13 -15.57 -5.29
CA GLY A 156 16.58 -15.52 -5.20
C GLY A 156 16.98 -16.50 -4.09
N PRO A 157 18.15 -17.15 -4.17
CA PRO A 157 18.58 -18.08 -3.13
C PRO A 157 18.80 -17.29 -1.84
N LEU A 158 17.74 -17.10 -1.06
CA LEU A 158 17.84 -16.71 0.32
C LEU A 158 18.53 -17.88 0.99
N ARG A 159 19.82 -17.69 1.28
CA ARG A 159 20.61 -18.61 2.10
C ARG A 159 19.76 -18.98 3.32
N PRO A 160 19.62 -20.28 3.64
CA PRO A 160 19.07 -20.65 4.93
C PRO A 160 19.89 -19.92 6.01
N LEU A 161 19.21 -19.19 6.89
CA LEU A 161 19.81 -18.74 8.14
C LEU A 161 20.22 -20.00 8.89
N ARG A 162 21.50 -20.39 8.77
CA ARG A 162 22.12 -21.33 9.68
C ARG A 162 22.06 -20.71 11.06
N GLY A 163 21.38 -21.37 11.99
CA GLY A 163 21.65 -21.20 13.41
C GLY A 163 20.43 -20.94 14.29
N VAL A 164 19.48 -21.87 14.34
CA VAL A 164 18.97 -22.37 15.62
C VAL A 164 18.70 -23.86 15.45
N VAL A 165 19.66 -24.70 15.83
CA VAL A 165 19.37 -26.09 16.15
C VAL A 165 18.76 -26.07 17.55
N LEU A 166 17.44 -26.23 17.65
CA LEU A 166 16.85 -26.65 18.92
C LEU A 166 17.34 -28.07 19.17
N ARG A 167 18.29 -28.22 20.09
CA ARG A 167 18.66 -29.53 20.62
C ARG A 167 17.45 -30.04 21.42
N PRO A 168 16.84 -31.18 21.06
CA PRO A 168 15.97 -31.86 22.01
C PRO A 168 16.85 -32.34 23.18
N GLY A 169 16.55 -31.87 24.38
CA GLY A 169 17.17 -32.39 25.60
C GLY A 169 16.84 -33.89 25.73
N PRO A 170 17.78 -34.73 26.18
CA PRO A 170 17.47 -36.13 26.42
C PRO A 170 16.51 -36.22 27.59
N GLY A 171 15.31 -36.75 27.33
CA GLY A 171 14.41 -37.20 28.37
C GLY A 171 14.97 -38.47 29.01
N TRP A 172 15.31 -38.36 30.28
CA TRP A 172 15.30 -39.42 31.29
C TRP A 172 15.01 -38.74 32.63
#